data_AF-A0A4R1QXX7-F1
#
_entry.id   AF-A0A4R1QXX7-F1
#
_cell.length_a   1.000
_cell.length_b   1.000
_cell.length_c   1.000
_cell.angle_alpha   90.00
_cell.angle_beta   90.00
_cell.angle_gamma   90.00
#
_symmetry.space_group_name_H-M   'P 1'
#
loop_
_entity.id
_entity.type
_entity.pdbx_description
1 polymer ?
#
loop_
_entity_poly.entity_id
_entity_poly.type
_entity_poly.pdbx_seq_one_letter_code
_entity_poly.pdbx_strand_id
1 'polypeptide(L)'
;MSLNSYTEEVRDFLRKISSDNENNQQKIEWLREEFTQLQYAVEGSDMPKVQHQLYDMMYLLFEIAAANDLDLDSEWKIGAERKAEKYIKAD
;
A
#
# COMPACT_ATOMS: atom_id res chain seq x y z
N MET A 1 -11.78 9.70 4.80
CA MET A 1 -10.73 9.74 3.76
C MET A 1 -10.86 8.48 2.92
N SER A 2 -10.67 8.59 1.61
CA SER A 2 -10.67 7.47 0.67
C SER A 2 -9.24 6.99 0.40
N LEU A 3 -9.05 5.87 -0.31
CA LEU A 3 -7.71 5.41 -0.68
C LEU A 3 -7.04 6.43 -1.61
N ASN A 4 -7.79 7.00 -2.54
CA ASN A 4 -7.28 8.05 -3.41
C ASN A 4 -6.94 9.34 -2.65
N SER A 5 -7.57 9.60 -1.50
CA SER A 5 -7.19 10.75 -0.64
C SER A 5 -5.76 10.57 -0.12
N TYR A 6 -5.39 9.37 0.33
CA TYR A 6 -4.01 9.07 0.76
C TYR A 6 -3.03 9.05 -0.42
N THR A 7 -3.45 8.52 -1.57
CA THR A 7 -2.62 8.56 -2.79
C THR A 7 -2.28 9.99 -3.20
N GLU A 8 -3.24 10.93 -3.14
CA GLU A 8 -2.98 12.33 -3.48
C GLU A 8 -2.08 13.01 -2.44
N GLU A 9 -2.25 12.72 -1.15
CA GLU A 9 -1.36 13.22 -0.09
C GLU A 9 0.10 12.79 -0.34
N VAL A 10 0.30 11.51 -0.66
CA VAL A 10 1.63 10.96 -1.01
C VAL A 10 2.17 11.60 -2.29
N ARG A 11 1.32 11.78 -3.31
CA ARG A 11 1.71 12.47 -4.55
C ARG A 11 2.21 13.89 -4.29
N ASP A 12 1.49 14.65 -3.47
CA ASP A 12 1.86 16.01 -3.10
C ASP A 12 3.15 16.04 -2.29
N PHE A 13 3.38 15.05 -1.43
CA PHE A 13 4.64 14.89 -0.73
C PHE A 13 5.81 14.60 -1.68
N LEU A 14 5.67 13.63 -2.59
CA LEU A 14 6.71 13.26 -3.56
C LEU A 14 7.10 14.45 -4.46
N ARG A 15 6.11 15.23 -4.90
CA ARG A 15 6.33 16.48 -5.65
C ARG A 15 7.16 17.50 -4.85
N LYS A 16 6.88 17.66 -3.55
CA LYS A 16 7.63 18.58 -2.68
C LYS A 16 9.09 18.19 -2.52
N ILE A 17 9.39 16.89 -2.47
CA ILE A 17 10.77 16.39 -2.31
C ILE A 17 11.48 16.16 -3.64
N SER A 18 10.86 16.50 -4.79
CA SER A 18 11.41 16.24 -6.13
C SER A 18 11.78 14.77 -6.38
N SER A 19 11.03 13.86 -5.77
CA SER A 19 11.21 12.39 -5.90
C SER A 19 10.11 11.75 -6.75
N ASP A 20 9.51 12.51 -7.67
CA ASP A 20 8.43 12.04 -8.54
C ASP A 20 8.89 11.01 -9.60
N ASN A 21 10.20 10.77 -9.73
CA ASN A 21 10.81 9.89 -10.72
C ASN A 21 11.43 8.60 -10.14
N GLU A 22 11.17 8.26 -8.88
CA GLU A 22 11.67 7.00 -8.33
C GLU A 22 11.09 5.78 -9.06
N ASN A 23 11.98 4.87 -9.48
CA ASN A 23 11.67 3.68 -10.25
C ASN A 23 10.80 2.72 -9.41
N ASN A 24 9.63 2.33 -9.93
CA ASN A 24 8.74 1.36 -9.30
C ASN A 24 9.44 0.04 -8.95
N GLN A 25 10.48 -0.38 -9.69
CA GLN A 25 11.25 -1.58 -9.35
C GLN A 25 11.98 -1.45 -8.00
N GLN A 26 12.48 -0.27 -7.67
CA GLN A 26 13.13 -0.01 -6.40
C GLN A 26 12.11 -0.05 -5.25
N LYS A 27 10.94 0.56 -5.44
CA LYS A 27 9.82 0.50 -4.48
C LYS A 27 9.35 -0.92 -4.21
N ILE A 28 9.36 -1.79 -5.23
CA ILE A 28 9.04 -3.22 -5.06
C ILE A 28 10.12 -3.94 -4.24
N GLU A 29 11.40 -3.59 -4.40
CA GLU A 29 12.45 -4.18 -3.57
C GLU A 29 12.34 -3.73 -2.12
N TRP A 30 12.09 -2.43 -1.86
CA TRP A 30 11.78 -1.93 -0.52
C TRP A 30 10.56 -2.63 0.10
N LEU A 31 9.49 -2.86 -0.68
CA LEU A 31 8.33 -3.62 -0.21
C LEU A 31 8.69 -5.04 0.23
N ARG A 32 9.67 -5.70 -0.42
CA ARG A 32 10.14 -7.03 0.01
C ARG A 32 10.92 -6.96 1.32
N GLU A 33 11.74 -5.93 1.49
CA GLU A 33 12.49 -5.68 2.72
C GLU A 33 11.54 -5.43 3.90
N GLU A 34 10.55 -4.53 3.75
CA GLU A 34 9.54 -4.26 4.77
C GLU A 34 8.67 -5.50 5.06
N PHE A 35 8.32 -6.28 4.04
CA PHE A 35 7.59 -7.53 4.26
C PHE A 35 8.41 -8.54 5.08
N THR A 36 9.70 -8.67 4.79
CA THR A 36 10.60 -9.55 5.57
C THR A 36 10.68 -9.11 7.04
N GLN A 37 10.78 -7.80 7.27
CA GLN A 37 10.78 -7.23 8.61
C GLN A 37 9.44 -7.41 9.35
N LEU A 38 8.32 -7.28 8.63
CA LEU A 38 6.99 -7.55 9.15
C LEU A 38 6.86 -9.02 9.62
N GLN A 39 7.37 -9.98 8.84
CA GLN A 39 7.37 -11.39 9.22
C GLN A 39 8.07 -11.60 10.57
N TYR A 40 9.29 -11.06 10.72
CA TYR A 40 10.03 -11.15 11.99
C TYR A 40 9.30 -10.46 13.15
N ALA A 41 8.66 -9.33 12.90
CA ALA A 41 7.90 -8.61 13.93
C ALA A 41 6.68 -9.42 14.41
N VAL A 42 5.96 -10.07 13.49
CA VAL A 42 4.83 -10.94 13.81
C VAL A 42 5.29 -12.19 14.57
N GLU A 43 6.36 -12.85 14.11
CA GLU A 43 6.94 -14.02 14.81
C GLU A 43 7.40 -13.65 16.23
N GLY A 44 7.99 -12.47 16.39
CA GLY A 44 8.42 -11.93 17.69
C GLY A 44 7.29 -11.35 18.56
N SER A 45 6.05 -11.30 18.06
CA SER A 45 4.91 -10.63 18.72
C SER A 45 5.18 -9.15 19.08
N ASP A 46 6.05 -8.48 18.30
CA ASP A 46 6.39 -7.07 18.48
C ASP A 46 5.36 -6.19 17.75
N MET A 47 4.23 -5.96 18.41
CA MET A 47 3.11 -5.21 17.83
C MET A 47 3.45 -3.76 17.41
N PRO A 48 4.25 -2.99 18.18
CA PRO A 48 4.75 -1.69 17.71
C PRO A 48 5.50 -1.79 16.38
N LYS A 49 6.38 -2.79 16.23
CA LYS A 49 7.10 -2.99 14.97
C LYS A 49 6.16 -3.44 13.84
N VAL A 50 5.18 -4.30 14.12
CA VAL A 50 4.14 -4.68 13.14
C VAL A 50 3.41 -3.44 12.60
N GLN A 51 3.00 -2.53 13.48
CA GLN A 51 2.31 -1.29 13.07
C GLN A 51 3.18 -0.40 12.19
N HIS A 52 4.44 -0.22 12.55
CA HIS A 52 5.39 0.57 11.78
C HIS A 52 5.57 0.01 10.36
N GLN A 53 5.76 -1.30 10.27
CA GLN A 53 6.02 -1.99 9.01
C GLN A 53 4.79 -2.02 8.10
N LEU A 54 3.59 -2.15 8.66
CA LEU A 54 2.35 -1.99 7.89
C LEU A 54 2.21 -0.57 7.33
N TYR A 55 2.55 0.45 8.11
CA TYR A 55 2.54 1.83 7.64
C TYR A 55 3.53 2.04 6.48
N ASP A 56 4.77 1.58 6.61
CA ASP A 56 5.80 1.75 5.57
C ASP A 56 5.39 1.04 4.27
N MET A 57 4.86 -0.18 4.37
CA MET A 57 4.33 -0.91 3.22
C MET A 57 3.14 -0.19 2.57
N MET A 58 2.20 0.33 3.36
CA MET A 58 1.08 1.11 2.82
C MET A 58 1.56 2.37 2.10
N TYR A 59 2.55 3.06 2.66
CA TYR A 59 3.12 4.26 2.07
C TYR A 59 3.74 3.95 0.70
N LEU A 60 4.58 2.91 0.61
CA LEU A 60 5.17 2.46 -0.65
C LEU A 60 4.12 2.08 -1.71
N LEU A 61 3.01 1.43 -1.29
CA LEU A 61 1.91 1.11 -2.19
C LEU A 61 1.22 2.37 -2.73
N PHE A 62 1.04 3.40 -1.88
CA PHE A 62 0.50 4.68 -2.31
C PHE A 62 1.47 5.45 -3.22
N GLU A 63 2.78 5.38 -2.99
CA GLU A 63 3.77 5.98 -3.89
C GLU A 63 3.72 5.36 -5.28
N ILE A 64 3.55 4.03 -5.37
CA ILE A 64 3.37 3.33 -6.65
C ILE A 64 2.05 3.76 -7.29
N ALA A 65 0.95 3.82 -6.53
CA ALA A 65 -0.34 4.24 -7.06
C ALA A 65 -0.30 5.69 -7.58
N ALA A 66 0.33 6.58 -6.83
CA ALA A 66 0.49 7.99 -7.17
C ALA A 66 1.30 8.19 -8.45
N ALA A 67 2.41 7.46 -8.61
CA ALA A 67 3.30 7.53 -9.77
C ALA A 67 2.69 6.97 -11.06
N ASN A 68 1.67 6.10 -10.96
CA ASN A 68 1.02 5.47 -12.11
C ASN A 68 -0.43 5.93 -12.32
N ASP A 69 -0.88 6.98 -11.61
CA ASP A 69 -2.26 7.50 -11.66
C ASP A 69 -3.34 6.42 -11.44
N LEU A 70 -3.11 5.50 -10.50
CA LEU A 70 -4.04 4.41 -10.22
C LEU A 70 -5.23 4.90 -9.38
N ASP A 71 -6.43 4.45 -9.76
CA ASP A 71 -7.67 4.66 -8.99
C ASP A 71 -7.89 3.48 -8.03
N LEU A 72 -7.39 3.64 -6.80
CA LEU A 72 -7.51 2.63 -5.76
C LEU A 72 -8.93 2.52 -5.20
N ASP A 73 -9.73 3.60 -5.22
CA ASP A 73 -11.12 3.56 -4.74
C ASP A 73 -11.99 2.68 -5.65
N SER A 74 -11.84 2.83 -6.96
CA SER A 74 -12.55 1.99 -7.94
C SER A 74 -12.15 0.52 -7.81
N GLU A 75 -10.84 0.22 -7.77
CA GLU A 75 -10.35 -1.15 -7.60
C GLU A 75 -10.78 -1.77 -6.27
N TRP A 76 -10.83 -0.97 -5.19
CA TRP A 76 -11.32 -1.44 -3.90
C TRP A 76 -12.78 -1.87 -3.96
N LYS A 77 -13.63 -1.08 -4.62
CA LYS A 77 -15.05 -1.41 -4.79
C LYS A 77 -15.22 -2.68 -5.61
N ILE A 78 -14.55 -2.79 -6.76
CA ILE A 78 -14.59 -3.97 -7.62
C ILE A 78 -14.10 -5.21 -6.86
N GLY A 79 -12.99 -5.07 -6.12
CA GLY A 79 -12.43 -6.14 -5.29
C GLY A 79 -13.38 -6.60 -4.19
N ALA A 80 -14.08 -5.67 -3.54
CA ALA A 80 -15.08 -5.97 -2.53
C ALA A 80 -16.27 -6.75 -3.12
N GLU A 81 -16.78 -6.34 -4.29
CA GLU A 81 -17.86 -7.04 -5.00
C GLU A 81 -17.44 -8.48 -5.37
N ARG A 82 -16.25 -8.65 -5.98
CA ARG A 82 -15.69 -9.98 -6.31
C ARG A 82 -15.54 -10.88 -5.09
N LYS A 83 -15.07 -10.33 -3.96
CA LYS A 83 -14.93 -11.09 -2.71
C LYS A 83 -16.29 -11.48 -2.13
N ALA A 84 -17.28 -10.58 -2.18
CA ALA A 84 -18.63 -10.89 -1.72
C ALA A 84 -19.27 -12.01 -2.58
N GLU A 85 -19.09 -11.97 -3.89
CA GLU A 85 -19.55 -13.04 -4.77
C GLU A 85 -18.86 -14.38 -4.47
N LYS A 86 -17.54 -14.37 -4.28
CA LYS A 86 -16.76 -15.59 -4.06
C LYS A 86 -17.00 -16.23 -2.68
N TYR A 87 -17.16 -15.43 -1.64
CA TYR A 87 -17.14 -15.93 -0.25
C TYR A 87 -18.48 -15.79 0.48
N ILE A 88 -19.41 -14.98 0.00
CA ILE A 88 -20.70 -14.74 0.68
C ILE A 88 -21.87 -15.32 -0.14
N LYS A 89 -21.81 -15.24 -1.48
CA LYS A 89 -22.85 -15.79 -2.36
C LYS A 89 -22.58 -17.21 -2.86
N ALA A 90 -21.46 -17.80 -2.46
CA ALA A 90 -21.11 -19.19 -2.79
C ALA A 90 -21.76 -20.22 -1.85
N ASP A 91 -22.58 -19.77 -0.90
CA ASP A 91 -23.44 -20.58 -0.02
C ASP A 91 -24.92 -20.52 -0.47
#